data_AF-A0A5M6CMX9-F1
#
_entry.id   AF-A0A5M6CMX9-F1
#
_cell.length_a   1.000
_cell.length_b   1.000
_cell.length_c   1.000
_cell.angle_alpha   90.00
_cell.angle_beta   90.00
_cell.angle_gamma   90.00
#
_symmetry.space_group_name_H-M   'P 1'
#
loop_
_entity.id
_entity.type
_entity.pdbx_description
1 polymer ?
#
loop_
_entity_poly.entity_id
_entity_poly.type
_entity_poly.pdbx_seq_one_letter_code
_entity_poly.pdbx_strand_id
1 'polypeptide(L)'
;MNKTIKNAAALLLLSACTTTFLSSCKDEIKSCETGYEGSDCKTLTRSKFIGQWKGSEQCNTDEQDYTISITTNNSNNLTINYSNINNKSFVATGKVTSANELHLDGSATGTGGGKITFSGSAVLDETEGTITVNYLISSDIENTGCTFKGKKI
;
A
#
# COMPACT_ATOMS: atom_id res chain seq x y z
N MET A 1 17.37 -51.05 -69.87
CA MET A 1 18.36 -51.94 -69.23
C MET A 1 18.58 -51.47 -67.80
N ASN A 2 18.35 -52.36 -66.82
CA ASN A 2 18.86 -52.43 -65.43
C ASN A 2 18.74 -51.18 -64.53
N LYS A 3 18.26 -51.25 -63.27
CA LYS A 3 18.19 -52.37 -62.33
C LYS A 3 17.21 -52.02 -61.19
N THR A 4 16.40 -52.99 -60.79
CA THR A 4 15.54 -53.02 -59.60
C THR A 4 16.33 -53.42 -58.36
N ILE A 5 16.15 -52.75 -57.20
CA ILE A 5 16.39 -53.29 -55.83
C ILE A 5 15.40 -52.58 -54.87
N LYS A 6 14.26 -53.18 -54.51
CA LYS A 6 13.92 -53.95 -53.29
C LYS A 6 13.79 -53.15 -51.98
N ASN A 7 12.53 -53.07 -51.53
CA ASN A 7 11.97 -53.22 -50.17
C ASN A 7 12.83 -52.90 -48.94
N ALA A 8 12.30 -52.03 -48.07
CA ALA A 8 12.13 -52.33 -46.66
C ALA A 8 10.94 -51.53 -46.09
N ALA A 9 10.08 -52.24 -45.39
CA ALA A 9 8.97 -51.72 -44.61
C ALA A 9 9.45 -51.03 -43.31
N ALA A 10 8.49 -50.50 -42.56
CA ALA A 10 8.59 -49.95 -41.20
C ALA A 10 8.84 -48.42 -41.19
N LEU A 11 8.18 -47.61 -40.38
CA LEU A 11 7.34 -47.87 -39.22
C LEU A 11 6.48 -46.61 -39.01
N LEU A 12 5.17 -46.76 -38.86
CA LEU A 12 4.34 -45.69 -38.31
C LEU A 12 4.86 -45.37 -36.90
N LEU A 13 5.29 -44.14 -36.68
CA LEU A 13 5.34 -43.53 -35.36
C LEU A 13 4.42 -42.32 -35.38
N LEU A 14 3.16 -42.56 -35.00
CA LEU A 14 2.34 -41.53 -34.37
C LEU A 14 3.09 -41.13 -33.09
N SER A 15 3.91 -40.10 -33.16
CA SER A 15 4.20 -39.34 -31.95
C SER A 15 2.96 -38.52 -31.66
N ALA A 16 2.04 -39.11 -30.90
CA ALA A 16 1.11 -38.34 -30.10
C ALA A 16 1.96 -37.43 -29.22
N CYS A 17 2.14 -36.17 -29.63
CA CYS A 17 2.56 -35.12 -28.72
C CYS A 17 1.36 -34.89 -27.81
N THR A 18 1.20 -35.77 -26.83
CA THR A 18 0.53 -35.42 -25.59
C THR A 18 1.31 -34.22 -25.06
N THR A 19 0.79 -33.03 -25.30
CA THR A 19 1.03 -31.88 -24.44
C THR A 19 0.45 -32.29 -23.09
N THR A 20 1.25 -33.01 -22.29
CA THR A 20 1.08 -32.99 -20.86
C THR A 20 1.14 -31.51 -20.52
N PHE A 21 0.01 -30.97 -20.08
CA PHE A 21 -0.01 -29.72 -19.36
C PHE A 21 1.08 -29.87 -18.31
N LEU A 22 2.20 -29.17 -18.48
CA LEU A 22 3.10 -28.88 -17.39
C LEU A 22 2.29 -28.01 -16.44
N SER A 23 1.49 -28.66 -15.60
CA SER A 23 1.06 -28.16 -14.31
C SER A 23 2.31 -28.11 -13.42
N SER A 24 3.26 -27.26 -13.80
CA SER A 24 4.50 -27.05 -13.06
C SER A 24 4.40 -25.66 -12.48
N CYS A 25 3.96 -25.64 -11.23
CA CYS A 25 3.82 -24.46 -10.38
C CYS A 25 2.79 -23.46 -10.94
N LYS A 26 1.52 -23.66 -10.55
CA LYS A 26 0.89 -22.53 -9.88
C LYS A 26 1.86 -22.20 -8.75
N ASP A 27 2.75 -21.24 -8.97
CA ASP A 27 3.09 -20.33 -7.89
C ASP A 27 1.73 -19.75 -7.51
N GLU A 28 1.02 -20.43 -6.61
CA GLU A 28 0.21 -19.73 -5.66
C GLU A 28 1.22 -18.78 -5.02
N ILE A 29 1.36 -17.60 -5.60
CA ILE A 29 1.87 -16.43 -4.89
C ILE A 29 1.05 -16.49 -3.61
N LYS A 30 1.68 -16.97 -2.53
CA LYS A 30 1.05 -16.99 -1.22
C LYS A 30 0.66 -15.55 -0.99
N SER A 31 -0.63 -15.26 -1.13
CA SER A 31 -1.14 -13.96 -0.77
C SER A 31 -0.94 -13.89 0.74
N CYS A 32 0.02 -13.09 1.17
CA CYS A 32 0.24 -12.88 2.59
C CYS A 32 -1.02 -12.27 3.20
N GLU A 33 -1.24 -12.55 4.49
CA GLU A 33 -2.30 -11.87 5.24
C GLU A 33 -2.07 -10.36 5.21
N THR A 34 -3.15 -9.59 5.31
CA THR A 34 -3.08 -8.13 5.41
C THR A 34 -2.12 -7.71 6.52
N GLY A 35 -1.14 -6.87 6.19
CA GLY A 35 -0.10 -6.45 7.12
C GLY A 35 1.24 -7.17 6.96
N TYR A 36 1.32 -8.20 6.11
CA TYR A 36 2.53 -8.98 5.87
C TYR A 36 2.91 -9.09 4.40
N GLU A 37 4.19 -9.28 4.13
CA GLU A 37 4.75 -9.44 2.79
C GLU A 37 6.03 -10.30 2.79
N GLY A 38 6.57 -10.52 1.58
CA GLY A 38 7.76 -11.32 1.32
C GLY A 38 7.43 -12.76 0.97
N SER A 39 8.43 -13.50 0.49
CA SER A 39 8.26 -14.91 0.09
C SER A 39 7.88 -15.84 1.25
N ASP A 40 8.13 -15.41 2.50
CA ASP A 40 7.75 -16.14 3.71
C ASP A 40 6.65 -15.46 4.55
N CYS A 41 6.09 -14.34 4.07
CA CYS A 41 5.05 -13.56 4.74
C CYS A 41 5.38 -13.14 6.18
N LYS A 42 6.66 -12.91 6.49
CA LYS A 42 7.08 -12.44 7.84
C LYS A 42 7.41 -10.96 7.91
N THR A 43 7.52 -10.29 6.77
CA THR A 43 7.87 -8.87 6.74
C THR A 43 6.62 -8.05 7.00
N LEU A 44 6.65 -7.21 8.03
CA LEU A 44 5.54 -6.33 8.38
C LEU A 44 5.46 -5.12 7.45
N THR A 45 4.40 -5.02 6.66
CA THR A 45 4.22 -3.94 5.66
C THR A 45 4.13 -2.56 6.31
N ARG A 46 3.58 -2.48 7.53
CA ARG A 46 3.53 -1.23 8.32
C ARG A 46 4.89 -0.56 8.54
N SER A 47 5.97 -1.34 8.52
CA SER A 47 7.33 -0.84 8.76
C SER A 47 7.77 0.14 7.67
N LYS A 48 7.22 0.02 6.45
CA LYS A 48 7.53 0.92 5.32
C LYS A 48 7.12 2.37 5.58
N PHE A 49 6.00 2.55 6.27
CA PHE A 49 5.42 3.85 6.59
C PHE A 49 6.15 4.56 7.73
N ILE A 50 6.81 3.84 8.63
CA ILE A 50 7.48 4.41 9.80
C ILE A 50 8.60 5.35 9.35
N GLY A 51 8.62 6.55 9.91
CA GLY A 51 9.61 7.58 9.63
C GLY A 51 8.99 8.98 9.61
N GLN A 52 9.80 9.94 9.19
CA GLN A 52 9.37 11.31 8.97
C GLN A 52 9.17 11.56 7.48
N TRP A 53 8.14 12.32 7.13
CA TRP A 53 7.79 12.64 5.76
C TRP A 53 7.61 14.14 5.63
N LYS A 54 8.43 14.79 4.80
CA LYS A 54 8.35 16.22 4.53
C LYS A 54 7.61 16.45 3.22
N GLY A 55 6.62 17.32 3.22
CA GLY A 55 5.74 17.52 2.08
C GLY A 55 4.86 18.75 2.16
N SER A 56 3.98 18.86 1.17
CA SER A 56 2.96 19.90 1.05
C SER A 56 1.58 19.31 1.29
N GLU A 57 0.75 20.02 2.02
CA GLU A 57 -0.68 19.78 2.19
C GLU A 57 -1.47 20.81 1.41
N GLN A 58 -2.48 20.33 0.69
CA GLN A 58 -3.50 21.17 0.10
C GLN A 58 -4.85 20.89 0.76
N CYS A 59 -5.42 21.92 1.38
CA CYS A 59 -6.80 21.93 1.87
C CYS A 59 -7.56 23.04 1.13
N ASN A 60 -8.56 22.69 0.33
CA ASN A 60 -9.26 23.64 -0.54
C ASN A 60 -8.26 24.42 -1.45
N THR A 61 -8.10 25.73 -1.24
CA THR A 61 -7.18 26.62 -1.97
C THR A 61 -5.87 26.90 -1.24
N ASP A 62 -5.75 26.47 0.02
CA ASP A 62 -4.59 26.78 0.85
C ASP A 62 -3.56 25.66 0.74
N GLU A 63 -2.30 26.05 0.55
CA GLU A 63 -1.16 25.14 0.48
C GLU A 63 -0.19 25.42 1.64
N GLN A 64 0.23 24.38 2.35
CA GLN A 64 1.12 24.49 3.50
C GLN A 64 2.16 23.36 3.52
N ASP A 65 3.42 23.71 3.74
CA ASP A 65 4.50 22.75 3.89
C ASP A 65 4.70 22.37 5.36
N TYR A 66 4.75 21.07 5.66
CA TYR A 66 5.13 20.58 6.97
C TYR A 66 5.71 19.15 6.92
N THR A 67 6.10 18.67 8.10
CA THR A 67 6.58 17.30 8.28
C THR A 67 5.56 16.52 9.10
N ILE A 68 5.26 15.30 8.68
CA ILE A 68 4.51 14.32 9.50
C ILE A 68 5.46 13.26 10.04
N SER A 69 5.14 12.71 11.21
CA SER A 69 5.90 11.60 11.80
C SER A 69 4.99 10.40 11.99
N ILE A 70 5.35 9.27 11.38
CA ILE A 70 4.64 8.00 11.52
C ILE A 70 5.47 7.08 12.43
N THR A 71 4.87 6.66 13.54
CA THR A 71 5.48 5.78 14.52
C THR A 71 4.60 4.55 14.77
N THR A 72 5.14 3.46 15.28
CA THR A 72 4.32 2.36 15.80
C THR A 72 3.88 2.67 17.22
N ASN A 73 2.68 2.23 17.60
CA ASN A 73 2.31 2.10 19.01
C ASN A 73 2.53 0.65 19.49
N ASN A 74 2.38 0.42 20.80
CA ASN A 74 2.55 -0.90 21.41
C ASN A 74 1.45 -1.92 21.02
N SER A 75 0.42 -1.51 20.27
CA SER A 75 -0.76 -2.32 19.94
C SER A 75 -0.81 -2.75 18.47
N ASN A 76 0.34 -2.81 17.81
CA ASN A 76 0.48 -3.11 16.39
C ASN A 76 -0.16 -2.11 15.39
N ASN A 77 -0.72 -0.99 15.87
CA ASN A 77 -1.21 0.08 15.01
C ASN A 77 -0.09 1.09 14.73
N LEU A 78 -0.25 1.85 13.65
CA LEU A 78 0.57 3.03 13.41
C LEU A 78 -0.09 4.24 14.05
N THR A 79 0.72 5.16 14.54
CA THR A 79 0.31 6.48 15.01
C THR A 79 0.94 7.49 14.06
N ILE A 80 0.11 8.29 13.43
CA ILE A 80 0.52 9.39 12.56
C ILE A 80 0.34 10.68 13.34
N ASN A 81 1.44 11.33 13.63
CA ASN A 81 1.47 12.64 14.25
C ASN A 81 1.58 13.67 13.14
N TYR A 82 0.50 14.42 12.95
CA TYR A 82 0.47 15.61 12.13
C TYR A 82 0.87 16.78 13.01
N SER A 83 2.09 17.28 12.80
CA SER A 83 2.48 18.58 13.32
C SER A 83 2.14 19.64 12.30
N ASN A 84 1.50 20.72 12.77
CA ASN A 84 1.31 21.97 12.03
C ASN A 84 0.11 22.04 11.07
N ILE A 85 -0.92 21.20 11.21
CA ILE A 85 -2.20 21.44 10.54
C ILE A 85 -2.85 22.66 11.20
N ASN A 86 -2.89 23.81 10.52
CA ASN A 86 -3.45 25.07 11.04
C ASN A 86 -2.86 25.50 12.40
N ASN A 87 -1.54 25.36 12.60
CA ASN A 87 -0.85 25.56 13.89
C ASN A 87 -1.33 24.64 15.03
N LYS A 88 -1.94 23.49 14.71
CA LYS A 88 -2.36 22.49 15.69
C LYS A 88 -1.59 21.19 15.49
N SER A 89 -1.48 20.43 16.57
CA SER A 89 -0.99 19.05 16.53
C SER A 89 -2.19 18.11 16.54
N PHE A 90 -2.21 17.19 15.59
CA PHE A 90 -3.26 16.17 15.47
C PHE A 90 -2.64 14.78 15.46
N VAL A 91 -3.30 13.82 16.10
CA VAL A 91 -2.85 12.43 16.15
C VAL A 91 -3.92 11.55 15.51
N ALA A 92 -3.56 10.90 14.40
CA ALA A 92 -4.36 9.86 13.77
C ALA A 92 -3.78 8.48 14.11
N THR A 93 -4.64 7.48 14.20
CA THR A 93 -4.26 6.07 14.26
C THR A 93 -4.42 5.46 12.88
N GLY A 94 -3.36 4.86 12.34
CA GLY A 94 -3.35 4.14 11.08
C GLY A 94 -3.44 2.62 11.28
N LYS A 95 -4.27 1.97 10.47
CA LYS A 95 -4.39 0.52 10.33
C LYS A 95 -4.03 0.13 8.91
N VAL A 96 -3.22 -0.90 8.75
CA VAL A 96 -2.88 -1.42 7.42
C VAL A 96 -4.12 -2.05 6.78
N THR A 97 -4.47 -1.63 5.56
CA THR A 97 -5.55 -2.23 4.76
C THR A 97 -5.02 -3.06 3.59
N SER A 98 -3.86 -2.69 3.04
CA SER A 98 -3.14 -3.43 2.00
C SER A 98 -1.63 -3.27 2.18
N ALA A 99 -0.81 -3.87 1.31
CA ALA A 99 0.64 -3.77 1.41
C ALA A 99 1.15 -2.32 1.47
N ASN A 100 0.49 -1.42 0.73
CA ASN A 100 0.91 -0.03 0.54
C ASN A 100 -0.18 0.98 0.92
N GLU A 101 -1.19 0.56 1.68
CA GLU A 101 -2.27 1.43 2.12
C GLU A 101 -2.54 1.33 3.63
N LEU A 102 -2.78 2.48 4.24
CA LEU A 102 -3.31 2.62 5.59
C LEU A 102 -4.70 3.25 5.54
N HIS A 103 -5.61 2.74 6.35
CA HIS A 103 -6.79 3.48 6.78
C HIS A 103 -6.47 4.27 8.05
N LEU A 104 -6.88 5.53 8.10
CA LEU A 104 -6.56 6.45 9.18
C LEU A 104 -7.84 6.93 9.86
N ASP A 105 -7.86 6.89 11.18
CA ASP A 105 -8.93 7.46 11.99
C ASP A 105 -8.35 8.17 13.22
N GLY A 106 -8.99 9.25 13.64
CA GLY A 106 -8.60 9.94 14.86
C GLY A 106 -9.67 10.87 15.38
N SER A 107 -9.48 11.36 16.60
CA SER A 107 -10.29 12.43 17.14
C SER A 107 -9.50 13.29 18.11
N ALA A 108 -9.82 14.57 18.16
CA ALA A 108 -9.27 15.54 19.10
C ALA A 108 -10.36 16.45 19.64
N THR A 109 -10.06 17.16 20.73
CA THR A 109 -10.93 18.24 21.23
C THR A 109 -10.51 19.55 20.58
N GLY A 110 -11.44 20.19 19.88
CA GLY A 110 -11.24 21.51 19.28
C GLY A 110 -11.12 22.62 20.33
N THR A 111 -10.68 23.80 19.89
CA THR A 111 -10.41 24.96 20.75
C THR A 111 -11.66 25.44 21.51
N GLY A 112 -12.87 25.18 20.98
CA GLY A 112 -14.14 25.47 21.65
C GLY A 112 -14.72 24.32 22.47
N GLY A 113 -13.96 23.26 22.74
CA GLY A 113 -14.44 22.06 23.42
C GLY A 113 -15.24 21.08 22.55
N GLY A 114 -15.55 21.45 21.30
CA GLY A 114 -16.22 20.57 20.33
C GLY A 114 -15.34 19.40 19.89
N LYS A 115 -15.96 18.29 19.47
CA LYS A 115 -15.23 17.11 18.97
C LYS A 115 -14.81 17.35 17.51
N ILE A 116 -13.55 17.09 17.21
CA ILE A 116 -13.02 17.05 15.84
C ILE A 116 -12.68 15.60 15.53
N THR A 117 -13.12 15.10 14.38
CA THR A 117 -12.78 13.77 13.88
C THR A 117 -11.92 13.86 12.63
N PHE A 118 -11.05 12.88 12.45
CA PHE A 118 -10.21 12.70 11.28
C PHE A 118 -10.51 11.33 10.70
N SER A 119 -10.71 11.25 9.39
CA SER A 119 -10.77 9.99 8.67
C SER A 119 -10.06 10.13 7.33
N GLY A 120 -9.36 9.08 6.90
CA GLY A 120 -8.62 9.14 5.66
C GLY A 120 -7.93 7.86 5.27
N SER A 121 -7.10 7.95 4.24
CA SER A 121 -6.19 6.89 3.84
C SER A 121 -4.83 7.46 3.45
N ALA A 122 -3.79 6.64 3.67
CA ALA A 122 -2.44 6.93 3.20
C ALA A 122 -1.99 5.85 2.23
N VAL A 123 -1.44 6.25 1.09
CA VAL A 123 -0.89 5.36 0.06
C VAL A 123 0.60 5.64 -0.07
N LEU A 124 1.40 4.58 -0.01
CA LEU A 124 2.85 4.63 -0.22
C LEU A 124 3.19 4.25 -1.66
N ASP A 125 3.87 5.15 -2.37
CA ASP A 125 4.59 4.83 -3.59
C ASP A 125 6.05 4.51 -3.25
N GLU A 126 6.36 3.22 -3.21
CA GLU A 126 7.72 2.73 -2.91
C GLU A 126 8.72 3.05 -4.02
N THR A 127 8.26 3.24 -5.26
CA THR A 127 9.12 3.53 -6.41
C THR A 127 9.60 4.98 -6.35
N GLU A 128 8.70 5.90 -6.02
CA GLU A 128 9.01 7.32 -5.88
C GLU A 128 9.49 7.70 -4.47
N GLY A 129 9.32 6.83 -3.48
CA GLY A 129 9.57 7.12 -2.07
C GLY A 129 8.64 8.22 -1.54
N THR A 130 7.40 8.27 -2.05
CA THR A 130 6.41 9.30 -1.69
C THR A 130 5.24 8.68 -0.92
N ILE A 131 4.72 9.42 0.05
CA ILE A 131 3.45 9.10 0.71
C ILE A 131 2.41 10.14 0.30
N THR A 132 1.22 9.68 -0.07
CA THR A 132 0.06 10.53 -0.30
C THR A 132 -1.00 10.20 0.75
N VAL A 133 -1.44 11.20 1.50
CA VAL A 133 -2.45 11.06 2.54
C VAL A 133 -3.66 11.89 2.15
N ASN A 134 -4.80 11.25 1.92
CA ASN A 134 -6.07 11.92 1.69
C ASN A 134 -6.93 11.79 2.94
N TYR A 135 -7.45 12.89 3.46
CA TYR A 135 -8.23 12.87 4.69
C TYR A 135 -9.27 13.96 4.77
N LEU A 136 -10.23 13.75 5.67
CA LEU A 136 -11.29 14.67 6.04
C LEU A 136 -11.15 15.01 7.52
N ILE A 137 -11.11 16.30 7.81
CA ILE A 137 -11.29 16.84 9.16
C ILE A 137 -12.75 17.28 9.29
N SER A 138 -13.47 16.70 10.24
CA SER A 138 -14.88 16.97 10.49
C SER A 138 -15.09 17.54 11.88
N SER A 139 -15.93 18.56 11.97
CA SER A 139 -16.42 19.16 13.22
C SER A 139 -17.94 19.35 13.13
N ASP A 140 -18.55 19.86 14.21
CA ASP A 140 -19.98 20.16 14.22
C ASP A 140 -20.38 21.30 13.27
N ILE A 141 -19.41 22.06 12.75
CA ILE A 141 -19.64 23.29 11.98
C ILE A 141 -19.16 23.13 10.52
N GLU A 142 -18.09 22.39 10.30
CA GLU A 142 -17.45 22.27 8.99
C GLU A 142 -16.79 20.91 8.76
N ASN A 143 -16.67 20.56 7.48
CA ASN A 143 -15.91 19.42 6.97
C ASN A 143 -14.90 19.92 5.95
N THR A 144 -13.62 19.61 6.16
CA THR A 144 -12.52 20.08 5.31
C THR A 144 -11.73 18.88 4.81
N GLY A 145 -11.70 18.70 3.49
CA GLY A 145 -10.90 17.67 2.82
C GLY A 145 -9.52 18.19 2.48
N CYS A 146 -8.50 17.37 2.76
CA CYS A 146 -7.10 17.72 2.55
C CYS A 146 -6.33 16.56 1.92
N THR A 147 -5.28 16.91 1.17
CA THR A 147 -4.31 15.98 0.61
C THR A 147 -2.91 16.41 0.97
N PHE A 148 -2.18 15.57 1.71
CA PHE A 148 -0.75 15.73 1.95
C PHE A 148 0.05 14.83 1.02
N LYS A 149 1.07 15.37 0.35
CA LYS A 149 2.05 14.59 -0.42
C LYS A 149 3.46 14.90 0.06
N GLY A 150 4.17 13.88 0.54
CA GLY A 150 5.50 14.03 1.13
C GLY A 150 6.50 12.96 0.72
N LYS A 151 7.78 13.27 0.91
CA LYS A 151 8.90 12.35 0.74
C LYS A 151 9.53 12.01 2.08
N LYS A 152 10.04 10.78 2.18
CA LYS A 152 10.77 10.33 3.37
C LYS A 152 12.07 11.13 3.53
N ILE A 153 12.41 11.47 4.78
CA ILE A 153 13.67 12.16 5.14
C ILE A 153 14.62 11.26 5.94
#